data_AF-A0A933KL42-F1
#
_entry.id   AF-A0A933KL42-F1
#
_cell.length_a   1.000
_cell.length_b   1.000
_cell.length_c   1.000
_cell.angle_alpha   90.00
_cell.angle_beta   90.00
_cell.angle_gamma   90.00
#
_symmetry.space_group_name_H-M   'P 1'
#
loop_
_entity.id
_entity.type
_entity.pdbx_description
1 polymer ?
#
loop_
_entity_poly.entity_id
_entity_poly.type
_entity_poly.pdbx_seq_one_letter_code
_entity_poly.pdbx_strand_id
1 'polypeptide(L)' 'AEGYLAEAVESDDRVTLVEHHCPIREAADSCSGLCSAELNLFQRALGADVLVAREQHVLDGGQRCAYSVSQR' A
#
# COMPACT_ATOMS: atom_id res chain seq x y z
N ALA A 1 2.27 14.67 15.56
CA ALA A 1 1.96 14.36 14.15
C ALA A 1 3.22 13.79 13.52
N GLU A 2 3.27 12.48 13.34
CA GLU A 2 4.30 11.85 12.52
C GLU A 2 3.80 11.95 11.08
N GLY A 3 4.56 12.63 10.22
CA GLY A 3 4.14 12.89 8.83
C GLY A 3 4.06 11.62 7.98
N TYR A 4 3.56 11.76 6.75
CA TYR A 4 3.57 10.68 5.77
C TYR A 4 5.00 10.26 5.40
N LEU A 5 5.28 8.96 5.48
CA LEU A 5 6.55 8.38 5.06
C LEU A 5 6.30 7.09 4.27
N ALA A 6 6.76 7.08 3.04
CA ALA A 6 6.72 5.92 2.16
C ALA A 6 8.03 5.76 1.39
N GLU A 7 8.38 4.51 1.08
CA GLU A 7 9.54 4.14 0.25
C GLU A 7 9.12 3.17 -0.86
N ALA A 8 9.87 3.16 -1.95
CA ALA A 8 9.77 2.16 -3.01
C ALA A 8 11.05 1.32 -2.99
N VAL A 9 10.89 0.00 -2.84
CA VAL A 9 12.00 -0.95 -2.82
C VAL A 9 11.94 -1.77 -4.10
N GLU A 10 12.94 -1.59 -4.97
CA GLU A 10 13.04 -2.30 -6.24
C GLU A 10 13.75 -3.65 -6.06
N SER A 11 13.28 -4.68 -6.77
CA SER A 11 13.91 -6.01 -6.82
C SER A 11 13.57 -6.69 -8.14
N ASP A 12 14.56 -6.99 -8.98
CA ASP A 12 14.41 -7.60 -10.32
C ASP A 12 13.16 -7.11 -11.07
N ASP A 13 12.08 -7.91 -11.09
CA ASP A 13 10.83 -7.65 -11.82
C ASP A 13 9.68 -7.13 -10.94
N ARG A 14 10.00 -6.65 -9.73
CA ARG A 14 9.02 -6.25 -8.72
C ARG A 14 9.44 -4.98 -7.99
N VAL A 15 8.46 -4.13 -7.70
CA VAL A 15 8.61 -2.98 -6.82
C VAL A 15 7.74 -3.20 -5.59
N THR A 16 8.26 -2.95 -4.40
CA THR A 16 7.47 -2.96 -3.17
C THR A 16 7.29 -1.55 -2.67
N LEU A 17 6.06 -1.06 -2.65
CA LEU A 17 5.70 0.20 -2.03
C LEU A 17 5.48 -0.06 -0.54
N VAL A 18 6.20 0.63 0.31
CA VAL A 18 6.12 0.46 1.77
C VAL A 18 5.75 1.78 2.42
N GLU A 19 4.62 1.80 3.11
CA GLU A 19 4.12 2.95 3.85
C GLU A 19 4.33 2.72 5.35
N HIS A 20 5.32 3.42 5.92
CA HIS A 20 5.62 3.35 7.35
C HIS A 20 4.55 4.06 8.17
N HIS A 21 4.12 5.24 7.69
CA HIS A 21 3.05 6.02 8.28
C HIS A 21 1.95 6.21 7.24
N CYS A 22 1.02 5.26 7.22
CA CYS A 22 -0.15 5.35 6.35
C CYS A 22 -0.92 6.64 6.68
N PRO A 23 -1.14 7.54 5.72
CA PRO A 23 -1.66 8.89 5.96
C PRO A 23 -3.14 8.85 6.35
N ILE A 24 -3.82 7.76 6.00
CA ILE A 24 -5.21 7.48 6.39
C ILE A 24 -5.30 6.62 7.64
N ARG A 25 -4.19 6.26 8.33
CA ARG A 25 -4.20 5.28 9.43
C ARG A 25 -5.25 5.58 10.51
N GLU A 26 -5.36 6.84 10.94
CA GLU A 26 -6.37 7.24 11.94
C GLU A 26 -7.81 7.07 11.44
N ALA A 27 -8.06 7.32 10.14
CA ALA A 27 -9.37 7.13 9.54
C ALA A 27 -9.65 5.64 9.18
N ALA A 28 -8.60 4.89 8.84
CA ALA A 28 -8.65 3.48 8.50
C ALA A 28 -8.99 2.60 9.71
N ASP A 29 -8.56 3.00 10.91
CA ASP A 29 -8.96 2.36 12.18
C ASP A 29 -10.50 2.37 12.35
N SER A 30 -11.14 3.48 11.96
CA SER A 30 -12.60 3.64 12.02
C SER A 30 -13.34 3.14 10.76
N CYS A 31 -12.63 2.89 9.66
CA CYS A 31 -13.21 2.46 8.40
C CYS A 31 -12.21 1.69 7.53
N SER A 32 -12.25 0.36 7.63
CA SER A 32 -11.42 -0.55 6.83
C SER A 32 -11.60 -0.40 5.30
N GLY A 33 -12.74 0.17 4.87
CA GLY A 33 -13.01 0.46 3.46
C GLY A 33 -12.04 1.47 2.83
N LEU A 34 -11.42 2.35 3.63
CA LEU A 34 -10.41 3.29 3.14
C LEU A 34 -9.14 2.56 2.68
N CYS A 35 -8.73 1.50 3.38
CA CYS A 35 -7.57 0.70 2.96
C CYS A 35 -7.84 -0.01 1.63
N SER A 36 -9.06 -0.51 1.39
CA SER A 36 -9.41 -1.10 0.10
C SER A 36 -9.43 -0.07 -1.03
N ALA A 37 -9.89 1.16 -0.74
CA ALA A 37 -9.87 2.26 -1.71
C ALA A 37 -8.45 2.67 -2.11
N GLU A 38 -7.50 2.63 -1.18
CA GLU A 38 -6.08 2.92 -1.43
C GLU A 38 -5.44 1.88 -2.36
N LEU A 39 -5.67 0.59 -2.12
CA LEU A 39 -5.23 -0.46 -3.04
C LEU A 39 -5.84 -0.29 -4.44
N ASN A 40 -7.14 0.04 -4.50
CA ASN A 40 -7.82 0.27 -5.76
C ASN A 40 -7.26 1.51 -6.49
N LEU A 41 -6.88 2.55 -5.75
CA LEU A 41 -6.23 3.74 -6.31
C LEU A 41 -4.88 3.37 -6.96
N PHE A 42 -4.03 2.58 -6.29
CA PHE A 42 -2.77 2.12 -6.88
C PHE A 42 -3.00 1.31 -8.16
N GLN A 43 -3.93 0.37 -8.12
CA GLN A 43 -4.27 -0.45 -9.28
C GLN A 43 -4.78 0.39 -10.47
N ARG A 44 -5.56 1.44 -10.21
CA ARG A 44 -6.06 2.36 -11.24
C ARG A 44 -4.99 3.31 -11.77
N ALA A 45 -4.10 3.78 -10.90
CA ALA A 45 -3.05 4.73 -11.26
C ALA A 45 -1.94 4.07 -12.10
N LEU A 46 -1.59 2.82 -11.78
CA LEU A 46 -0.52 2.08 -12.48
C LEU A 46 -1.01 1.36 -13.75
N GLY A 47 -2.33 1.23 -13.91
CA GLY A 47 -2.94 0.70 -15.13
C GLY A 47 -3.22 -0.79 -15.10
N ALA A 48 -3.77 -1.30 -16.20
CA ALA A 48 -4.27 -2.67 -16.30
C ALA A 48 -3.17 -3.72 -16.48
N ASP A 49 -1.99 -3.35 -16.94
CA ASP A 49 -0.88 -4.28 -17.19
C ASP A 49 0.00 -4.52 -15.96
N VAL A 50 -0.34 -3.86 -14.85
CA VAL A 50 0.36 -3.96 -13.57
C VAL A 50 -0.53 -4.69 -12.57
N LEU A 51 0.06 -5.61 -11.80
CA LEU A 51 -0.58 -6.24 -10.66
C LEU A 51 -0.12 -5.54 -9.38
N VAL A 52 -1.07 -5.07 -8.58
CA VAL A 52 -0.80 -4.55 -7.23
C VAL A 52 -1.44 -5.49 -6.21
N ALA A 53 -0.62 -6.07 -5.33
CA ALA A 53 -1.08 -6.94 -4.25
C ALA A 53 -0.61 -6.40 -2.90
N ARG A 54 -1.44 -6.52 -1.86
CA ARG A 54 -1.06 -6.14 -0.51
C ARG A 54 -0.31 -7.29 0.16
N GLU A 55 0.93 -7.04 0.55
CA GLU A 55 1.80 -8.01 1.22
C GLU A 55 1.72 -7.87 2.75
N GLN A 56 1.59 -6.64 3.24
CA GLN A 56 1.44 -6.34 4.67
C GLN A 56 0.36 -5.30 4.90
N HIS A 57 -0.33 -5.45 6.02
CA HIS A 57 -1.41 -4.56 6.41
C HIS A 57 -1.28 -4.22 7.89
N VAL A 58 -1.24 -2.93 8.21
CA VAL A 58 -1.09 -2.47 9.59
C VAL A 58 -2.28 -2.87 10.47
N LEU A 59 -3.49 -2.96 9.89
CA LEU A 59 -4.69 -3.37 10.62
C LEU A 59 -4.75 -4.88 10.91
N ASP A 60 -4.04 -5.72 10.15
CA ASP A 60 -3.90 -7.16 10.42
C ASP A 60 -2.73 -7.49 11.36
N GLY A 61 -2.17 -6.49 12.05
CA GLY A 61 -1.03 -6.66 12.95
C GLY A 61 0.34 -6.54 12.28
N GLY A 62 0.39 -6.10 11.01
CA GLY A 62 1.65 -5.73 10.35
C GLY A 62 2.27 -4.47 10.96
N GLN A 63 3.59 -4.33 10.87
CA GLN A 63 4.29 -3.12 11.36
C GLN A 63 4.05 -1.90 10.46
N ARG A 64 3.72 -2.14 9.19
CA ARG A 64 3.56 -1.14 8.12
C ARG A 64 2.68 -1.70 6.99
N CYS A 65 2.10 -0.83 6.17
CA CYS A 65 1.43 -1.28 4.95
C CYS A 65 2.48 -1.50 3.85
N ALA A 66 2.38 -2.61 3.13
CA ALA A 66 3.26 -2.88 2.00
C ALA A 66 2.47 -3.46 0.83
N TYR A 67 2.82 -3.02 -0.38
CA TYR A 67 2.20 -3.41 -1.63
C TYR A 67 3.26 -3.88 -2.60
N SER A 68 3.15 -5.10 -3.12
CA SER A 68 3.96 -5.54 -4.23
C SER A 68 3.33 -5.11 -5.55
N VAL A 69 4.16 -4.59 -6.44
CA VAL A 69 3.84 -4.13 -7.77
C VAL A 69 4.67 -4.93 -8.75
N SER A 70 4.03 -5.66 -9.65
CA SER A 70 4.70 -6.43 -10.70
C SER A 70 3.98 -6.26 -12.02
N GLN A 71 4.63 -6.62 -13.12
CA GLN A 71 3.91 -6.83 -14.37
C GLN A 71 2.98 -8.04 -14.24
N ARG A 72 1.90 -8.05 -15.03
CA ARG A 72 0.99 -9.19 -15.15
C ARG A 72 1.60 -10.35 -15.95
#